data_AF-A0A317WKV3-F1
#
_entry.id   AF-A0A317WKV3-F1
#
_cell.length_a   1.000
_cell.length_b   1.000
_cell.length_c   1.000
_cell.angle_alpha   90.00
_cell.angle_beta   90.00
_cell.angle_gamma   90.00
#
_symmetry.space_group_name_H-M   'P 1'
#
loop_
_entity.id
_entity.type
_entity.pdbx_description
1 polymer ?
#
loop_
_entity_poly.entity_id
_entity_poly.type
_entity_poly.pdbx_seq_one_letter_code
_entity_poly.pdbx_strand_id
1 'polypeptide(L)'
;MPYLTSAPEIFRKTRDLAQGHLDDYGDEDMLECMTAEVGGGEERTDIDLEDMTSSDLERFFGVTEGSEPFPETGDEAPLTNFLVGHQARFQSAMNRALESEAKIHITLGFLLLDTFYRVLGFLERENRTLPRTKKLNLNAGTRLQGAVPGPSGEGHHITGDVDYSVFAGFDLHFDLASNLVCVVVKPQGFSSTREPQIISSMALVQKRRMKTGVQSPTVYGILSNSSQFYFFHTDAQQRYSVLWYSSILSSCISRTFLLSLLHDAPPI
;
A
#
# COMPACT_ATOMS: atom_id res chain seq x y z
N MET A 1 10.81 -16.14 -34.81
CA MET A 1 10.10 -15.30 -33.82
C MET A 1 9.72 -16.20 -32.64
N PRO A 2 10.58 -16.39 -31.63
CA PRO A 2 10.27 -17.31 -30.53
C PRO A 2 9.38 -16.61 -29.48
N TYR A 3 8.26 -17.28 -29.19
CA TYR A 3 7.44 -17.26 -27.97
C TYR A 3 6.96 -15.92 -27.40
N LEU A 4 5.76 -15.52 -27.84
CA LEU A 4 4.84 -14.78 -26.96
C LEU A 4 4.27 -15.76 -25.93
N THR A 5 4.86 -15.84 -24.75
CA THR A 5 4.19 -16.45 -23.59
C THR A 5 2.91 -15.66 -23.31
N SER A 6 1.79 -16.36 -23.18
CA SER A 6 0.49 -15.72 -22.93
C SER A 6 0.52 -14.97 -21.59
N ALA A 7 -0.17 -13.83 -21.48
CA ALA A 7 -0.21 -13.05 -20.24
C ALA A 7 -0.54 -13.88 -18.98
N PRO A 8 -1.47 -14.87 -19.02
CA PRO A 8 -1.72 -15.77 -17.88
C PRO A 8 -0.49 -16.55 -17.43
N GLU A 9 0.40 -16.92 -18.36
CA GLU A 9 1.62 -17.67 -18.06
C GLU A 9 2.70 -16.79 -17.41
N ILE A 10 2.74 -15.50 -17.76
CA ILE A 10 3.57 -14.50 -17.08
C ILE A 10 3.07 -14.33 -15.65
N PHE A 11 1.76 -14.16 -15.45
CA PHE A 11 1.18 -14.03 -14.10
C PHE A 11 1.40 -15.27 -13.24
N ARG A 12 1.24 -16.47 -13.80
CA ARG A 12 1.54 -17.71 -13.07
C ARG A 12 3.01 -17.74 -12.65
N LYS A 13 3.94 -17.43 -13.55
CA LYS A 13 5.38 -17.38 -13.23
C LYS A 13 5.71 -16.31 -12.19
N THR A 14 5.11 -15.13 -12.25
CA THR A 14 5.34 -14.07 -11.27
C THR A 14 4.77 -14.45 -9.89
N ARG A 15 3.61 -15.08 -9.83
CA ARG A 15 3.01 -15.60 -8.59
C ARG A 15 3.82 -16.77 -8.01
N ASP A 16 4.21 -17.72 -8.85
CA ASP A 16 4.99 -18.90 -8.46
C ASP A 16 6.41 -18.48 -7.99
N LEU A 17 6.99 -17.42 -8.56
CA LEU A 17 8.26 -16.81 -8.08
C LEU A 17 8.09 -16.07 -6.74
N ALA A 18 6.95 -15.43 -6.50
CA ALA A 18 6.66 -14.78 -5.23
C ALA A 18 6.39 -15.81 -4.12
N GLN A 19 5.74 -16.93 -4.43
CA GLN A 19 5.44 -18.00 -3.47
C GLN A 19 6.66 -18.87 -3.15
N GLY A 20 7.52 -19.17 -4.13
CA GLY A 20 8.73 -19.98 -3.91
C GLY A 20 9.79 -19.35 -3.01
N HIS A 21 9.66 -18.06 -2.64
CA HIS A 21 10.52 -17.40 -1.66
C HIS A 21 9.94 -17.34 -0.25
N LEU A 22 8.67 -17.75 -0.05
CA LEU A 22 8.02 -17.75 1.26
C LEU A 22 8.23 -19.07 2.03
N ASP A 23 8.48 -20.18 1.34
CA ASP A 23 8.61 -21.51 1.98
C ASP A 23 9.98 -21.77 2.64
N ASP A 24 10.96 -20.87 2.48
CA ASP A 24 12.37 -21.07 2.90
C ASP A 24 12.74 -20.29 4.19
N TYR A 25 11.81 -19.55 4.78
CA TYR A 25 12.02 -18.82 6.03
C TYR A 25 11.00 -19.28 7.08
N GLY A 26 11.47 -20.03 8.07
CA GLY A 26 10.64 -20.55 9.15
C GLY A 26 9.93 -19.44 9.94
N ASP A 27 8.60 -19.50 9.96
CA ASP A 27 7.68 -18.59 10.67
C ASP A 27 7.85 -18.59 12.21
N GLU A 28 8.53 -19.58 12.80
CA GLU A 28 8.52 -19.78 14.25
C GLU A 28 9.42 -18.82 15.04
N ASP A 29 10.57 -18.39 14.49
CA ASP A 29 11.53 -17.55 15.24
C ASP A 29 11.14 -16.06 15.31
N MET A 30 10.16 -15.60 14.53
CA MET A 30 9.75 -14.18 14.50
C MET A 30 8.57 -13.84 15.42
N LEU A 31 7.81 -14.83 15.90
CA LEU A 31 6.78 -14.62 16.91
C LEU A 31 7.39 -14.28 18.28
N GLU A 32 8.60 -14.75 18.59
CA GLU A 32 9.24 -14.58 19.90
C GLU A 32 9.63 -13.13 20.24
N CYS A 33 10.01 -12.30 19.26
CA CYS A 33 10.35 -10.89 19.52
C CYS A 33 9.12 -10.01 19.81
N MET A 34 7.89 -10.52 19.62
CA MET A 34 6.65 -9.80 19.89
C MET A 34 5.81 -10.40 21.04
N THR A 35 6.08 -11.63 21.46
CA THR A 35 5.39 -12.29 22.59
C THR A 35 5.99 -11.96 23.95
N ALA A 36 7.17 -11.33 24.02
CA ALA A 36 7.92 -11.12 25.25
C ALA A 36 7.27 -10.23 26.33
N GLU A 37 6.10 -9.60 26.10
CA GLU A 37 5.47 -8.71 27.09
C GLU A 37 4.04 -9.09 27.53
N VAL A 38 3.43 -10.16 27.01
CA VAL A 38 2.11 -10.61 27.49
C VAL A 38 2.28 -11.89 28.31
N GLY A 39 2.80 -11.72 29.53
CA GLY A 39 2.90 -12.76 30.53
C GLY A 39 1.52 -13.11 31.09
N GLY A 40 0.78 -13.96 30.39
CA GLY A 40 -0.49 -14.51 30.85
C GLY A 40 -1.15 -15.28 29.71
N GLY A 41 -1.55 -16.52 29.95
CA GLY A 41 -2.25 -17.38 28.98
C GLY A 41 -3.67 -16.91 28.68
N GLU A 42 -3.83 -15.63 28.33
CA GLU A 42 -5.09 -15.05 27.88
C GLU A 42 -5.34 -15.43 26.41
N GLU A 43 -6.62 -15.68 26.13
CA GLU A 43 -7.14 -16.07 24.84
C GLU A 43 -6.88 -14.95 23.81
N ARG A 44 -5.94 -15.19 22.90
CA ARG A 44 -5.61 -14.25 21.82
C ARG A 44 -6.73 -14.28 20.79
N THR A 45 -7.36 -13.14 20.56
CA THR A 45 -8.38 -12.99 19.51
C THR A 45 -7.68 -12.54 18.23
N ASP A 46 -7.94 -13.28 17.14
CA ASP A 46 -7.49 -12.91 15.79
C ASP A 46 -8.61 -12.11 15.09
N ILE A 47 -8.24 -10.96 14.53
CA ILE A 47 -9.14 -10.04 13.83
C ILE A 47 -8.60 -9.86 12.40
N ASP A 48 -9.46 -10.08 11.40
CA ASP A 48 -9.13 -9.80 10.01
C ASP A 48 -9.31 -8.30 9.70
N LEU A 49 -8.36 -7.70 8.98
CA LEU A 49 -8.44 -6.32 8.48
C LEU A 49 -9.68 -6.10 7.60
N GLU A 50 -10.12 -7.12 6.86
CA GLU A 50 -11.30 -7.05 5.99
C GLU A 50 -12.61 -6.95 6.78
N ASP A 51 -12.63 -7.51 8.00
CA ASP A 51 -13.80 -7.55 8.88
C ASP A 51 -13.91 -6.31 9.79
N MET A 52 -12.91 -5.44 9.79
CA MET A 52 -12.90 -4.25 10.64
C MET A 52 -14.01 -3.27 10.25
N THR A 53 -14.65 -2.69 11.27
CA THR A 53 -15.59 -1.59 11.12
C THR A 53 -14.93 -0.23 11.36
N SER A 54 -15.61 0.87 11.03
CA SER A 54 -15.10 2.21 11.38
C SER A 54 -14.93 2.40 12.89
N SER A 55 -15.77 1.77 13.73
CA SER A 55 -15.60 1.79 15.19
C SER A 55 -14.36 1.03 15.65
N ASP A 56 -13.97 -0.02 14.93
CA ASP A 56 -12.76 -0.78 15.25
C ASP A 56 -11.49 0.03 14.95
N LEU A 57 -11.53 0.91 13.92
CA LEU A 57 -10.41 1.81 13.60
C LEU A 57 -10.08 2.74 14.78
N GLU A 58 -11.09 3.40 15.33
CA GLU A 58 -10.91 4.28 16.49
C GLU A 58 -10.52 3.47 17.72
N ARG A 59 -11.19 2.32 17.95
CA ARG A 59 -10.93 1.45 19.10
C ARG A 59 -9.50 0.91 19.16
N PHE A 60 -8.99 0.34 18.06
CA PHE A 60 -7.72 -0.38 18.06
C PHE A 60 -6.52 0.47 17.65
N PHE A 61 -6.76 1.51 16.86
CA PHE A 61 -5.71 2.35 16.31
C PHE A 61 -5.80 3.82 16.71
N GLY A 62 -6.92 4.28 17.30
CA GLY A 62 -7.14 5.70 17.56
C GLY A 62 -7.32 6.52 16.29
N VAL A 63 -7.60 5.86 15.16
CA VAL A 63 -7.66 6.53 13.85
C VAL A 63 -9.01 7.17 13.62
N THR A 64 -9.01 8.45 13.26
CA THR A 64 -10.21 9.27 13.05
C THR A 64 -10.15 10.03 11.73
N GLU A 65 -11.29 10.45 11.20
CA GLU A 65 -11.34 11.29 9.99
C GLU A 65 -10.85 12.71 10.31
N GLY A 66 -9.83 13.18 9.60
CA GLY A 66 -9.28 14.52 9.74
C GLY A 66 -10.08 15.55 8.93
N SER A 67 -10.15 16.78 9.44
CA SER A 67 -10.69 17.93 8.71
C SER A 67 -9.65 18.62 7.82
N GLU A 68 -8.38 18.22 7.93
CA GLU A 68 -7.29 18.83 7.17
C GLU A 68 -7.39 18.45 5.69
N PRO A 69 -7.09 19.39 4.79
CA PRO A 69 -7.04 19.08 3.37
C PRO A 69 -5.99 17.99 3.13
N PHE A 70 -6.25 17.14 2.15
CA PHE A 70 -5.24 16.21 1.67
C PHE A 70 -3.96 17.00 1.32
N PRO A 71 -2.76 16.56 1.75
CA PRO A 71 -1.53 17.36 1.66
C PRO A 71 -1.39 18.06 0.30
N GLU A 72 -1.33 19.40 0.33
CA GLU A 72 -1.53 20.22 -0.84
C GLU A 72 -0.48 19.99 -1.94
N THR A 73 -1.02 20.11 -3.15
CA THR A 73 -0.36 20.38 -4.42
C THR A 73 0.65 21.51 -4.47
N GLY A 74 1.96 21.28 -4.39
CA GLY A 74 2.84 22.17 -5.18
C GLY A 74 2.44 22.13 -6.68
N ASP A 75 2.77 23.17 -7.46
CA ASP A 75 2.44 23.26 -8.89
C ASP A 75 2.62 21.91 -9.63
N GLU A 76 1.64 21.55 -10.48
CA GLU A 76 1.53 20.25 -11.14
C GLU A 76 2.88 19.74 -11.65
N ALA A 77 3.34 18.61 -11.10
CA ALA A 77 4.58 18.01 -11.55
C ALA A 77 4.51 17.70 -13.06
N PRO A 78 5.57 17.98 -13.84
CA PRO A 78 5.60 17.79 -15.30
C PRO A 78 5.44 16.35 -15.81
N LEU A 79 5.15 15.40 -14.92
CA LEU A 79 4.91 13.98 -15.21
C LEU A 79 3.58 13.73 -15.96
N THR A 80 2.64 14.67 -15.95
CA THR A 80 1.25 14.47 -16.38
C THR A 80 1.10 14.11 -17.88
N ASN A 81 1.82 14.78 -18.78
CA ASN A 81 1.54 14.66 -20.22
C ASN A 81 2.02 13.35 -20.87
N PHE A 82 3.11 12.76 -20.38
CA PHE A 82 3.66 11.54 -20.98
C PHE A 82 2.85 10.30 -20.60
N LEU A 83 2.34 10.27 -19.37
CA LEU A 83 1.60 9.14 -18.81
C LEU A 83 0.27 8.88 -19.53
N VAL A 84 -0.41 9.95 -19.94
CA VAL A 84 -1.73 9.90 -20.60
C VAL A 84 -1.69 9.04 -21.87
N GLY A 85 -0.60 9.08 -22.64
CA GLY A 85 -0.49 8.34 -23.91
C GLY A 85 -0.36 6.82 -23.76
N HIS A 86 0.46 6.35 -22.81
CA HIS A 86 0.64 4.92 -22.55
C HIS A 86 -0.62 4.31 -21.94
N GLN A 87 -1.18 5.03 -20.98
CA GLN A 87 -2.42 4.65 -20.32
C GLN A 87 -3.59 4.55 -21.29
N ALA A 88 -3.77 5.54 -22.19
CA ALA A 88 -4.84 5.50 -23.18
C ALA A 88 -4.74 4.27 -24.10
N ARG A 89 -3.52 3.90 -24.52
CA ARG A 89 -3.28 2.68 -25.33
C ARG A 89 -3.61 1.42 -24.56
N PHE A 90 -3.16 1.33 -23.31
CA PHE A 90 -3.43 0.18 -22.45
C PHE A 90 -4.94 0.05 -22.17
N GLN A 91 -5.61 1.14 -21.79
CA GLN A 91 -7.06 1.18 -21.61
C GLN A 91 -7.80 0.76 -22.89
N SER A 92 -7.38 1.26 -24.06
CA SER A 92 -7.97 0.86 -25.34
C SER A 92 -7.87 -0.65 -25.59
N ALA A 93 -6.75 -1.28 -25.22
CA ALA A 93 -6.59 -2.72 -25.29
C ALA A 93 -7.50 -3.46 -24.27
N MET A 94 -7.57 -2.96 -23.04
CA MET A 94 -8.37 -3.56 -21.96
C MET A 94 -9.88 -3.37 -22.15
N ASN A 95 -10.34 -2.35 -22.88
CA ASN A 95 -11.76 -2.11 -23.13
C ASN A 95 -12.45 -3.26 -23.87
N ARG A 96 -11.68 -4.14 -24.53
CA ARG A 96 -12.21 -5.35 -25.20
C ARG A 96 -12.34 -6.55 -24.26
N ALA A 97 -11.70 -6.51 -23.10
CA ALA A 97 -11.76 -7.58 -22.11
C ALA A 97 -13.04 -7.49 -21.29
N LEU A 98 -13.60 -8.65 -20.91
CA LEU A 98 -14.75 -8.75 -20.02
C LEU A 98 -14.44 -8.11 -18.65
N GLU A 99 -15.39 -7.37 -18.12
CA GLU A 99 -15.31 -6.84 -16.76
C GLU A 99 -15.23 -8.00 -15.77
N SER A 100 -14.11 -8.03 -15.04
CA SER A 100 -13.78 -9.07 -14.07
C SER A 100 -12.78 -8.50 -13.07
N GLU A 101 -12.71 -9.09 -11.90
CA GLU A 101 -11.69 -8.77 -10.90
C GLU A 101 -10.27 -8.90 -11.48
N ALA A 102 -10.00 -9.98 -12.22
CA ALA A 102 -8.72 -10.15 -12.91
C ALA A 102 -8.36 -8.98 -13.84
N LYS A 103 -9.34 -8.44 -14.59
CA LYS A 103 -9.13 -7.25 -15.43
C LYS A 103 -8.75 -6.02 -14.60
N ILE A 104 -9.39 -5.82 -13.45
CA ILE A 104 -9.11 -4.70 -12.54
C ILE A 104 -7.67 -4.81 -12.02
N HIS A 105 -7.28 -5.98 -11.51
CA HIS A 105 -5.92 -6.23 -11.02
C HIS A 105 -4.87 -6.06 -12.13
N ILE A 106 -5.09 -6.60 -13.32
CA ILE A 106 -4.17 -6.42 -14.45
C ILE A 106 -4.01 -4.94 -14.79
N THR A 107 -5.11 -4.18 -14.77
CA THR A 107 -5.08 -2.76 -15.07
C THR A 107 -4.34 -1.97 -14.00
N LEU A 108 -4.63 -2.22 -12.73
CA LEU A 108 -3.95 -1.54 -11.62
C LEU A 108 -2.48 -1.93 -11.52
N GLY A 109 -2.14 -3.21 -11.66
CA GLY A 109 -0.76 -3.67 -11.66
C GLY A 109 0.07 -3.01 -12.76
N PHE A 110 -0.47 -2.87 -13.98
CA PHE A 110 0.20 -2.14 -15.06
C PHE A 110 0.42 -0.67 -14.71
N LEU A 111 -0.61 0.01 -14.18
CA LEU A 111 -0.54 1.41 -13.80
C LEU A 111 0.49 1.65 -12.69
N LEU A 112 0.45 0.84 -11.64
CA LEU A 112 1.39 0.92 -10.52
C LEU A 112 2.81 0.71 -11.00
N LEU A 113 3.05 -0.29 -11.85
CA LEU A 113 4.38 -0.59 -12.39
C LEU A 113 4.91 0.54 -13.28
N ASP A 114 4.08 1.05 -14.20
CA ASP A 114 4.46 2.17 -15.08
C ASP A 114 4.76 3.44 -14.26
N THR A 115 3.90 3.78 -13.29
CA THR A 115 4.13 4.89 -12.37
C THR A 115 5.42 4.68 -11.56
N PHE A 116 5.61 3.51 -10.98
CA PHE A 116 6.77 3.17 -10.17
C PHE A 116 8.08 3.39 -10.94
N TYR A 117 8.22 2.84 -12.14
CA TYR A 117 9.43 3.01 -12.95
C TYR A 117 9.69 4.47 -13.34
N ARG A 118 8.64 5.26 -13.53
CA ARG A 118 8.80 6.68 -13.87
C ARG A 118 9.21 7.52 -12.69
N VAL A 119 8.68 7.22 -11.51
CA VAL A 119 9.14 7.84 -10.26
C VAL A 119 10.62 7.54 -10.06
N LEU A 120 11.06 6.29 -10.26
CA LEU A 120 12.48 5.95 -10.22
C LEU A 120 13.31 6.73 -11.25
N GLY A 121 12.88 6.77 -12.51
CA GLY A 121 13.58 7.51 -13.56
C GLY A 121 13.53 9.04 -13.37
N PHE A 122 12.53 9.58 -12.68
CA PHE A 122 12.50 10.98 -12.27
C PHE A 122 13.53 11.24 -11.17
N LEU A 123 13.55 10.43 -10.12
CA LEU A 123 14.52 10.54 -9.03
C LEU A 123 15.96 10.46 -9.55
N GLU A 124 16.24 9.53 -10.46
CA GLU A 124 17.54 9.39 -11.10
C GLU A 124 17.94 10.64 -11.90
N ARG A 125 17.03 11.19 -12.72
CA ARG A 125 17.29 12.40 -13.53
C ARG A 125 17.53 13.64 -12.68
N GLU A 126 16.80 13.78 -11.59
CA GLU A 126 16.96 14.89 -10.64
C GLU A 126 18.17 14.72 -9.71
N ASN A 127 18.97 13.66 -9.90
CA ASN A 127 20.06 13.27 -9.01
C ASN A 127 19.60 13.17 -7.54
N ARG A 128 18.33 12.84 -7.32
CA ARG A 128 17.75 12.57 -6.02
C ARG A 128 17.95 11.10 -5.74
N THR A 129 19.04 10.76 -5.07
CA THR A 129 19.25 9.37 -4.69
C THR A 129 18.31 9.02 -3.55
N LEU A 130 17.49 7.98 -3.72
CA LEU A 130 17.07 7.19 -2.56
C LEU A 130 18.35 6.84 -1.78
N PRO A 131 18.33 6.85 -0.44
CA PRO A 131 19.48 6.41 0.34
C PRO A 131 20.02 5.11 -0.25
N ARG A 132 21.33 5.02 -0.51
CA ARG A 132 21.96 3.84 -1.19
C ARG A 132 21.61 2.49 -0.54
N THR A 133 21.16 2.54 0.70
CA THR A 133 20.69 1.42 1.53
C THR A 133 19.22 1.05 1.33
N LYS A 134 18.47 1.72 0.45
CA LYS A 134 17.04 1.46 0.24
C LYS A 134 16.75 1.18 -1.24
N LYS A 135 16.29 -0.04 -1.53
CA LYS A 135 15.64 -0.35 -2.81
C LYS A 135 14.15 -0.05 -2.67
N LEU A 136 13.56 0.59 -3.67
CA LEU A 136 12.12 0.66 -3.76
C LEU A 136 11.62 -0.66 -4.33
N ASN A 137 10.56 -1.23 -3.75
CA ASN A 137 9.95 -2.47 -4.21
C ASN A 137 8.44 -2.27 -4.38
N LEU A 138 7.88 -2.95 -5.37
CA LEU A 138 6.44 -3.07 -5.61
C LEU A 138 6.09 -4.54 -5.52
N ASN A 139 5.28 -4.91 -4.54
CA ASN A 139 4.82 -6.29 -4.35
C ASN A 139 3.34 -6.41 -4.68
N ALA A 140 2.95 -7.57 -5.20
CA ALA A 140 1.57 -7.96 -5.39
C ALA A 140 1.21 -9.02 -4.33
N GLY A 141 0.16 -8.77 -3.56
CA GLY A 141 -0.22 -9.55 -2.38
C GLY A 141 0.77 -9.36 -1.24
N THR A 142 0.41 -8.54 -0.26
CA THR A 142 1.24 -8.28 0.92
C THR A 142 0.42 -8.55 2.17
N ARG A 143 0.83 -9.57 2.93
CA ARG A 143 0.27 -9.88 4.23
C ARG A 143 0.72 -8.84 5.25
N LEU A 144 -0.25 -8.19 5.87
CA LEU A 144 -0.08 -7.32 7.01
C LEU A 144 -0.49 -8.08 8.27
N GLN A 145 0.30 -7.95 9.32
CA GLN A 145 -0.03 -8.53 10.62
C GLN A 145 0.50 -7.66 11.75
N GLY A 146 -0.04 -7.78 12.95
CA GLY A 146 0.52 -7.12 14.12
C GLY A 146 -0.33 -7.30 15.36
N ALA A 147 0.20 -6.86 16.49
CA ALA A 147 -0.50 -6.89 17.77
C ALA A 147 -1.01 -5.48 18.12
N VAL A 148 -2.24 -5.39 18.61
CA VAL A 148 -2.81 -4.16 19.14
C VAL A 148 -3.39 -4.41 20.53
N PRO A 149 -3.24 -3.47 21.48
CA PRO A 149 -3.95 -3.56 22.74
C PRO A 149 -5.42 -3.23 22.50
N GLY A 150 -6.29 -4.02 23.12
CA GLY A 150 -7.71 -3.75 23.22
C GLY A 150 -8.02 -2.75 24.35
N PRO A 151 -9.27 -2.28 24.44
CA PRO A 151 -9.67 -1.30 25.47
C PRO A 151 -9.51 -1.79 26.90
N SER A 152 -9.61 -3.10 27.16
CA SER A 152 -9.39 -3.70 28.48
C SER A 152 -7.94 -4.13 28.71
N GLY A 153 -7.03 -3.82 27.79
CA GLY A 153 -5.61 -4.18 27.85
C GLY A 153 -5.29 -5.55 27.25
N GLU A 154 -6.30 -6.31 26.80
CA GLU A 154 -6.12 -7.60 26.15
C GLU A 154 -5.42 -7.46 24.80
N GLY A 155 -4.54 -8.41 24.47
CA GLY A 155 -3.82 -8.39 23.20
C GLY A 155 -4.65 -8.97 22.05
N HIS A 156 -4.86 -8.19 21.00
CA HIS A 156 -5.49 -8.65 19.76
C HIS A 156 -4.44 -8.83 18.67
N HIS A 157 -4.55 -9.91 17.91
CA HIS A 157 -3.80 -10.05 16.67
C HIS A 157 -4.63 -9.52 15.52
N ILE A 158 -4.10 -8.57 14.76
CA ILE A 158 -4.71 -8.13 13.53
C ILE A 158 -3.91 -8.73 12.37
N THR A 159 -4.61 -9.29 11.40
CA THR A 159 -4.03 -9.84 10.18
C THR A 159 -4.87 -9.51 8.96
N GLY A 160 -4.29 -9.46 7.77
CA GLY A 160 -5.05 -9.30 6.53
C GLY A 160 -4.13 -8.96 5.37
N ASP A 161 -4.68 -8.86 4.18
CA ASP A 161 -3.90 -8.69 2.95
C ASP A 161 -4.20 -7.36 2.27
N VAL A 162 -3.17 -6.80 1.62
CA VAL A 162 -3.33 -5.73 0.63
C VAL A 162 -2.88 -6.23 -0.75
N ASP A 163 -3.60 -5.84 -1.79
CA ASP A 163 -3.38 -6.35 -3.14
C ASP A 163 -2.05 -5.90 -3.73
N TYR A 164 -1.61 -4.69 -3.41
CA TYR A 164 -0.27 -4.23 -3.72
C TYR A 164 0.31 -3.42 -2.58
N SER A 165 1.63 -3.44 -2.45
CA SER A 165 2.35 -2.53 -1.56
C SER A 165 3.60 -1.98 -2.23
N VAL A 166 3.95 -0.75 -1.84
CA VAL A 166 5.21 -0.10 -2.20
C VAL A 166 5.99 0.19 -0.94
N PHE A 167 7.26 -0.19 -0.89
CA PHE A 167 8.08 -0.01 0.29
C PHE A 167 9.55 0.21 -0.05
N ALA A 168 10.28 0.85 0.86
CA ALA A 168 11.69 1.17 0.69
C ALA A 168 12.56 0.35 1.64
N GLY A 169 13.19 -0.70 1.12
CA GLY A 169 13.94 -1.65 1.94
C GLY A 169 14.43 -2.86 1.14
N PHE A 170 14.97 -3.84 1.85
CA PHE A 170 15.39 -5.11 1.26
C PHE A 170 14.50 -6.26 1.69
N ASP A 171 13.87 -6.16 2.86
CA ASP A 171 13.09 -7.25 3.45
C ASP A 171 11.72 -6.72 3.88
N LEU A 172 10.67 -7.23 3.24
CA LEU A 172 9.29 -6.83 3.55
C LEU A 172 8.94 -7.07 5.03
N HIS A 173 9.44 -8.14 5.65
CA HIS A 173 9.09 -8.51 7.02
C HIS A 173 9.72 -7.59 8.07
N PHE A 174 10.99 -7.22 7.87
CA PHE A 174 11.67 -6.25 8.74
C PHE A 174 11.28 -4.81 8.40
N ASP A 175 11.04 -4.53 7.13
CA ASP A 175 10.81 -3.19 6.60
C ASP A 175 9.31 -2.89 6.41
N LEU A 176 8.39 -3.57 7.10
CA LEU A 176 6.96 -3.21 7.12
C LEU A 176 6.75 -1.78 7.64
N ALA A 177 7.67 -1.27 8.48
CA ALA A 177 7.74 0.13 8.89
C ALA A 177 8.18 1.09 7.76
N SER A 178 8.64 0.57 6.62
CA SER A 178 9.00 1.34 5.42
C SER A 178 7.91 1.33 4.35
N ASN A 179 6.76 0.69 4.58
CA ASN A 179 5.66 0.67 3.62
C ASN A 179 5.19 2.10 3.35
N LEU A 180 5.38 2.53 2.11
CA LEU A 180 5.10 3.87 1.62
C LEU A 180 3.66 4.00 1.17
N VAL A 181 3.16 2.97 0.48
CA VAL A 181 1.82 2.94 -0.10
C VAL A 181 1.21 1.55 0.06
N CYS A 182 0.01 1.48 0.65
CA CYS A 182 -0.85 0.29 0.61
C CYS A 182 -1.87 0.46 -0.53
N VAL A 183 -2.14 -0.58 -1.30
CA VAL A 183 -3.16 -0.54 -2.37
C VAL A 183 -4.15 -1.66 -2.16
N VAL A 184 -5.43 -1.29 -2.05
CA VAL A 184 -6.56 -2.21 -1.98
C VAL A 184 -7.41 -2.07 -3.25
N VAL A 185 -7.73 -3.19 -3.85
CA VAL A 185 -8.55 -3.34 -5.03
C VAL A 185 -9.97 -3.67 -4.61
N LYS A 186 -10.94 -3.03 -5.25
CA LYS A 186 -12.37 -3.30 -5.01
C LYS A 186 -13.10 -3.59 -6.31
N PRO A 187 -14.20 -4.37 -6.25
CA PRO A 187 -15.04 -4.59 -7.41
C PRO A 187 -15.70 -3.28 -7.89
N GLN A 188 -16.23 -3.31 -9.11
CA GLN A 188 -17.04 -2.20 -9.63
C GLN A 188 -18.23 -1.92 -8.72
N GLY A 189 -18.59 -0.65 -8.58
CA GLY A 189 -19.72 -0.21 -7.74
C GLY A 189 -19.39 -0.01 -6.26
N PHE A 190 -18.14 -0.21 -5.83
CA PHE A 190 -17.74 0.24 -4.49
C PHE A 190 -17.85 1.77 -4.40
N SER A 191 -18.38 2.28 -3.29
CA SER A 191 -18.49 3.73 -3.06
C SER A 191 -18.31 4.02 -1.59
N SER A 192 -17.07 3.98 -1.11
CA SER A 192 -16.79 4.36 0.27
C SER A 192 -15.47 5.12 0.37
N THR A 193 -15.57 6.37 0.82
CA THR A 193 -14.43 7.15 1.31
C THR A 193 -14.01 6.71 2.72
N ARG A 194 -14.74 5.76 3.32
CA ARG A 194 -14.55 5.26 4.69
C ARG A 194 -14.31 3.76 4.69
N GLU A 195 -13.60 3.26 3.68
CA GLU A 195 -13.35 1.83 3.53
C GLU A 195 -12.43 1.34 4.65
N PRO A 196 -12.91 0.51 5.60
CA PRO A 196 -12.14 0.19 6.79
C PRO A 196 -10.87 -0.61 6.50
N GLN A 197 -10.88 -1.48 5.48
CA GLN A 197 -9.73 -2.32 5.13
C GLN A 197 -8.48 -1.49 4.78
N ILE A 198 -8.60 -0.45 3.95
CA ILE A 198 -7.44 0.38 3.58
C ILE A 198 -6.98 1.24 4.76
N ILE A 199 -7.91 1.79 5.55
CA ILE A 199 -7.57 2.65 6.69
C ILE A 199 -6.90 1.82 7.80
N SER A 200 -7.41 0.63 8.11
CA SER A 200 -6.81 -0.29 9.09
C SER A 200 -5.43 -0.78 8.64
N SER A 201 -5.26 -1.11 7.35
CA SER A 201 -3.97 -1.46 6.77
C SER A 201 -2.93 -0.34 6.97
N MET A 202 -3.30 0.90 6.66
CA MET A 202 -2.45 2.07 6.87
C MET A 202 -2.15 2.29 8.36
N ALA A 203 -3.16 2.16 9.22
CA ALA A 203 -3.04 2.33 10.66
C ALA A 203 -2.07 1.31 11.30
N LEU A 204 -2.12 0.07 10.83
CA LEU A 204 -1.23 -1.00 11.27
C LEU A 204 0.24 -0.70 10.88
N VAL A 205 0.47 -0.25 9.65
CA VAL A 205 1.79 0.22 9.19
C VAL A 205 2.27 1.43 10.00
N GLN A 206 1.39 2.41 10.21
CA GLN A 206 1.69 3.62 10.98
C GLN A 206 2.10 3.29 12.41
N LYS A 207 1.37 2.39 13.07
CA LYS A 207 1.68 1.94 14.43
C LYS A 207 3.05 1.27 14.50
N ARG A 208 3.41 0.48 13.49
CA ARG A 208 4.75 -0.11 13.37
C ARG A 208 5.82 0.96 13.19
N ARG A 209 5.63 1.93 12.29
CA ARG A 209 6.51 3.10 12.11
C ARG A 209 6.79 3.83 13.42
N MET A 210 5.73 4.12 14.18
CA MET A 210 5.81 4.77 15.49
C MET A 210 6.61 3.92 16.49
N LYS A 211 6.36 2.61 16.56
CA LYS A 211 7.08 1.69 17.45
C LYS A 211 8.57 1.59 17.10
N THR A 212 8.91 1.62 15.82
CA THR A 212 10.31 1.54 15.35
C THR A 212 11.03 2.88 15.33
N GLY A 213 10.38 3.97 15.76
CA GLY A 213 10.99 5.31 15.80
C GLY A 213 11.27 5.92 14.43
N VAL A 214 10.51 5.54 13.39
CA VAL A 214 10.61 6.19 12.08
C VAL A 214 10.20 7.65 12.22
N GLN A 215 10.99 8.56 11.63
CA GLN A 215 10.80 10.02 11.77
C GLN A 215 9.40 10.48 11.35
N SER A 216 8.87 9.89 10.27
CA SER A 216 7.52 10.17 9.78
C SER A 216 6.64 8.92 9.91
N PRO A 217 5.62 8.94 10.79
CA PRO A 217 4.66 7.85 10.88
C PRO A 217 3.56 7.95 9.80
N THR A 218 3.65 8.89 8.87
CA THR A 218 2.70 9.07 7.77
C THR A 218 2.68 7.85 6.87
N VAL A 219 1.48 7.42 6.47
CA VAL A 219 1.28 6.32 5.52
C VAL A 219 0.31 6.78 4.44
N TYR A 220 0.54 6.34 3.20
CA TYR A 220 -0.37 6.59 2.10
C TYR A 220 -1.11 5.30 1.70
N GLY A 221 -2.32 5.47 1.20
CA GLY A 221 -3.17 4.38 0.74
C GLY A 221 -3.80 4.71 -0.61
N ILE A 222 -4.07 3.68 -1.41
CA ILE A 222 -4.84 3.78 -2.64
C ILE A 222 -5.94 2.73 -2.58
N LEU A 223 -7.18 3.14 -2.80
CA LEU A 223 -8.32 2.26 -2.99
C LEU A 223 -8.85 2.45 -4.40
N SER A 224 -8.98 1.37 -5.18
CA SER A 224 -9.39 1.49 -6.57
C SER A 224 -10.09 0.25 -7.14
N ASN A 225 -10.98 0.50 -8.11
CA ASN A 225 -11.55 -0.51 -9.01
C ASN A 225 -11.04 -0.34 -10.44
N SER A 226 -9.85 0.24 -10.62
CA SER A 226 -9.21 0.65 -11.89
C SER A 226 -9.85 1.81 -12.64
N SER A 227 -11.10 2.19 -12.37
CA SER A 227 -11.76 3.36 -12.98
C SER A 227 -11.81 4.55 -12.02
N GLN A 228 -12.04 4.29 -10.74
CA GLN A 228 -12.10 5.27 -9.66
C GLN A 228 -10.93 5.08 -8.69
N PHE A 229 -10.40 6.20 -8.18
CA PHE A 229 -9.26 6.20 -7.27
C PHE A 229 -9.59 7.05 -6.05
N TYR A 230 -9.37 6.47 -4.88
CA TYR A 230 -9.38 7.18 -3.61
C TYR A 230 -7.98 7.09 -3.02
N PHE A 231 -7.39 8.25 -2.78
CA PHE A 231 -6.07 8.39 -2.18
C PHE A 231 -6.26 8.72 -0.71
N PHE A 232 -5.68 7.90 0.15
CA PHE A 232 -5.72 8.05 1.59
C PHE A 232 -4.36 8.51 2.10
N HIS A 233 -4.38 9.27 3.17
CA HIS A 233 -3.20 9.74 3.87
C HIS A 233 -3.49 9.73 5.37
N THR A 234 -2.61 9.16 6.19
CA THR A 234 -2.64 9.31 7.65
C THR A 234 -1.57 10.28 8.11
N ASP A 235 -1.93 11.25 8.94
CA ASP A 235 -0.98 12.19 9.54
C ASP A 235 -0.33 11.62 10.81
N ALA A 236 0.55 12.41 11.44
CA ALA A 236 1.23 12.02 12.67
C ALA A 236 0.30 11.94 13.90
N GLN A 237 -0.89 12.52 13.82
CA GLN A 237 -1.93 12.51 14.85
C GLN A 237 -2.96 11.39 14.60
N GLN A 238 -2.65 10.44 13.71
CA GLN A 238 -3.51 9.31 13.38
C GLN A 238 -4.85 9.74 12.76
N ARG A 239 -4.92 10.92 12.15
CA ARG A 239 -6.08 11.37 11.40
C ARG A 239 -5.90 10.99 9.94
N TYR A 240 -6.95 10.46 9.31
CA TYR A 240 -6.91 10.17 7.88
C TYR A 240 -7.64 11.24 7.06
N SER A 241 -7.13 11.53 5.87
CA SER A 241 -7.81 12.33 4.86
C SER A 241 -7.89 11.57 3.53
N VAL A 242 -8.88 11.91 2.71
CA VAL A 242 -9.19 11.21 1.47
C VAL A 242 -9.34 12.19 0.31
N LEU A 243 -8.77 11.82 -0.84
CA LEU A 243 -8.88 12.56 -2.08
C LEU A 243 -9.41 11.64 -3.18
N TRP A 244 -10.49 12.03 -3.83
CA TRP A 244 -11.17 11.22 -4.85
C TRP A 244 -10.93 11.73 -6.27
N TYR A 245 -10.75 10.80 -7.20
CA TYR A 245 -10.71 11.07 -8.64
C TYR A 245 -11.57 10.07 -9.43
N SER A 246 -12.36 10.61 -10.37
CA SER A 246 -13.26 9.86 -11.25
C SER A 246 -12.55 9.20 -12.45
N SER A 247 -11.27 9.52 -12.66
CA SER A 247 -10.46 8.93 -13.71
C SER A 247 -9.01 8.79 -13.25
N ILE A 248 -8.28 7.88 -13.91
CA ILE A 248 -6.85 7.72 -13.73
C ILE A 248 -6.16 8.99 -14.24
N LEU A 249 -5.95 9.93 -13.34
CA LEU A 249 -4.85 10.86 -13.46
C LEU A 249 -3.64 10.09 -12.93
N SER A 250 -2.91 9.47 -13.84
CA SER A 250 -1.59 8.89 -13.57
C SER A 250 -0.66 9.86 -12.82
N SER A 251 -0.87 11.17 -13.00
CA SER A 251 -0.24 12.23 -12.20
C SER A 251 -0.59 12.12 -10.72
N CYS A 252 -1.79 11.72 -10.34
CA CYS A 252 -2.20 11.50 -8.95
C CYS A 252 -1.54 10.27 -8.33
N ILE A 253 -1.46 9.13 -9.03
CA ILE A 253 -0.72 7.95 -8.53
C ILE A 253 0.76 8.31 -8.39
N SER A 254 1.35 8.94 -9.42
CA SER A 254 2.74 9.38 -9.39
C SER A 254 3.01 10.38 -8.26
N ARG A 255 2.05 11.27 -7.99
CA ARG A 255 2.10 12.23 -6.88
C ARG A 255 2.07 11.52 -5.54
N THR A 256 1.16 10.58 -5.31
CA THR A 256 1.10 9.83 -4.04
C THR A 256 2.40 9.08 -3.79
N PHE A 257 2.97 8.47 -4.82
CA PHE A 257 4.28 7.83 -4.73
C PHE A 257 5.37 8.86 -4.39
N LEU A 258 5.44 9.98 -5.11
CA LEU A 258 6.43 11.02 -4.84
C LEU A 258 6.30 11.60 -3.43
N LEU A 259 5.08 11.92 -2.97
CA LEU A 259 4.83 12.42 -1.62
C LEU A 259 5.30 11.40 -0.58
N SER A 260 4.95 10.13 -0.74
CA SER A 260 5.41 9.07 0.18
C SER A 260 6.94 9.01 0.27
N LEU A 261 7.63 9.14 -0.87
CA LEU A 261 9.09 9.09 -0.93
C LEU A 261 9.76 10.34 -0.36
N LEU A 262 9.15 11.51 -0.55
CA LEU A 262 9.68 12.78 -0.06
C LEU A 262 9.47 12.95 1.45
N HIS A 263 8.36 12.46 2.00
CA HIS A 263 8.10 12.53 3.44
C HIS A 263 8.99 11.59 4.27
N ASP A 264 9.48 10.51 3.67
CA ASP A 264 10.41 9.57 4.32
C ASP A 264 11.90 9.89 4.06
N ALA A 265 12.18 10.95 3.29
CA ALA A 265 13.54 11.44 3.12
C ALA A 265 13.95 12.29 4.34
N PRO A 266 15.16 12.10 4.91
CA PRO A 266 15.65 12.99 5.95
C PRO A 266 15.70 14.44 5.42
N PRO A 267 15.44 15.46 6.26
CA PRO A 267 15.58 16.86 5.85
C PRO A 267 17.00 17.11 5.33
N ILE A 268 17.10 17.73 4.15
CA ILE A 268 18.35 18.13 3.51
C ILE A 268 18.96 19.32 4.25
#